data_AF-A0A956DR24-F1
#
_entry.id   AF-A0A956DR24-F1
#
_cell.length_a   1.000
_cell.length_b   1.000
_cell.length_c   1.000
_cell.angle_alpha   90.00
_cell.angle_beta   90.00
_cell.angle_gamma   90.00
#
_symmetry.space_group_name_H-M   'P 1'
#
loop_
_entity.id
_entity.type
_entity.pdbx_description
1 polymer ?
#
loop_
_entity_poly.entity_id
_entity_poly.type
_entity_poly.pdbx_seq_one_letter_code
_entity_poly.pdbx_strand_id
1 'polypeptide(L)'
;LHLGDMAYNTGTTNEFTSNFFAPYEDVLRHTVCWPTMGNHEGASSDSGTQSGPYYDAYVVPTAGEAGGLPSGTEAYYSFDWGNIHFIVLDSHDSDRSPGGPMLSWMQQDLQATDQDWIVAFFHHPPYTKGSHDSDDEGQLVDMRENALPILEAGGVDLVLAGHSHIYERSFLIDGAYATPTTASGHIVDGGSGETLGDGPYHKNPGNAGHEGAVYIVAGHGGAGVSGPANHPVMYFSEVDNGSVILDVQGNRLAVRNIRWDGAVTDRMSLVKGPAIVIGTPDGGETFGAGQVVDVAWATVGNVAEVDIALSADDGASWSTVASAVPNTGSFSWTVPAVATDAGLLRVASTQNAAVQDESNASFAISATVVETSVPFGASWRYDDSGTDHGTAFRDASFDDSGWAEGPAELGYGDGDEATTLTADPVQPTYYFRHRFSIDEGTPVDGALRLIHDDGVVVWINGTEVARRYVDDDSFAAFASSQSQDNEAYETAVAAGVIQAGENVVTAIVKQASAGSSDVSFALELKTTVMLPPPPPGTGGGSGVGGRDAGGGNPTGGQGAAGGASINPENEDGGCGCTTPGEKAPSGGPALLLLAVVAGLRRRRRR
;
A
#
# COMPACT_ATOMS: atom_id res chain seq x y z
N LEU A 1 -13.70 -18.32 2.59
CA LEU A 1 -13.77 -19.80 2.72
C LEU A 1 -13.88 -20.12 4.21
N HIS A 2 -14.50 -21.23 4.62
CA HIS A 2 -14.46 -21.69 6.02
C HIS A 2 -14.04 -23.15 6.09
N LEU A 3 -12.98 -23.42 6.86
CA LEU A 3 -12.23 -24.67 6.83
C LEU A 3 -12.73 -25.69 7.87
N GLY A 4 -14.05 -25.78 8.03
CA GLY A 4 -14.71 -26.53 9.13
C GLY A 4 -14.66 -25.82 10.48
N ASP A 5 -15.25 -26.46 11.49
CA ASP A 5 -15.34 -26.04 12.90
C ASP A 5 -15.86 -24.61 13.09
N MET A 6 -17.01 -24.35 12.47
CA MET A 6 -17.68 -23.04 12.43
C MET A 6 -18.41 -22.71 13.72
N ALA A 7 -19.02 -23.72 14.34
CA ALA A 7 -20.02 -23.49 15.38
C ALA A 7 -19.53 -23.83 16.78
N TYR A 8 -18.78 -24.94 16.94
CA TYR A 8 -18.30 -25.58 18.18
C TYR A 8 -19.37 -25.77 19.30
N ASN A 9 -19.31 -26.76 20.18
CA ASN A 9 -18.42 -27.92 20.25
C ASN A 9 -19.05 -29.16 19.57
N THR A 10 -20.33 -29.12 19.21
CA THR A 10 -21.03 -30.26 18.58
C THR A 10 -21.79 -29.88 17.31
N GLY A 11 -21.56 -28.68 16.77
CA GLY A 11 -22.14 -28.23 15.51
C GLY A 11 -23.65 -28.16 15.52
N THR A 12 -24.30 -28.08 16.69
CA THR A 12 -25.76 -28.12 16.78
C THR A 12 -26.40 -26.85 16.21
N THR A 13 -27.67 -26.92 15.82
CA THR A 13 -28.43 -25.75 15.32
C THR A 13 -28.38 -24.56 16.30
N ASN A 14 -28.32 -24.82 17.61
CA ASN A 14 -28.20 -23.79 18.64
C ASN A 14 -26.80 -23.14 18.63
N GLU A 15 -25.75 -23.94 18.47
CA GLU A 15 -24.36 -23.48 18.37
C GLU A 15 -24.17 -22.66 17.08
N PHE A 16 -24.61 -23.17 15.92
CA PHE A 16 -24.65 -22.41 14.66
C PHE A 16 -25.41 -21.08 14.79
N THR A 17 -26.60 -21.08 15.41
CA THR A 17 -27.40 -19.86 15.59
C THR A 17 -26.67 -18.83 16.47
N SER A 18 -26.04 -19.28 17.56
CA SER A 18 -25.52 -18.39 18.61
C SER A 18 -24.08 -17.94 18.37
N ASN A 19 -23.24 -18.81 17.80
CA ASN A 19 -21.79 -18.63 17.70
C ASN A 19 -21.36 -18.24 16.28
N PHE A 20 -22.18 -18.55 15.25
CA PHE A 20 -21.84 -18.27 13.84
C PHE A 20 -22.82 -17.28 13.19
N PHE A 21 -24.11 -17.64 13.07
CA PHE A 21 -25.08 -16.83 12.32
C PHE A 21 -25.42 -15.48 12.98
N ALA A 22 -25.49 -15.40 14.31
CA ALA A 22 -25.75 -14.13 15.00
C ALA A 22 -24.53 -13.19 15.04
N PRO A 23 -23.29 -13.64 15.34
CA PRO A 23 -22.11 -12.77 15.30
C PRO A 23 -21.76 -12.28 13.89
N TYR A 24 -21.96 -13.11 12.86
CA TYR A 24 -21.63 -12.78 11.46
C TYR A 24 -22.86 -12.38 10.62
N GLU A 25 -23.99 -12.00 11.25
CA GLU A 25 -25.27 -11.71 10.58
C GLU A 25 -25.14 -10.71 9.42
N ASP A 26 -24.31 -9.68 9.57
CA ASP A 26 -24.10 -8.64 8.56
C ASP A 26 -23.13 -9.08 7.46
N VAL A 27 -22.05 -9.79 7.81
CA VAL A 27 -21.07 -10.31 6.83
C VAL A 27 -21.71 -11.37 5.93
N LEU A 28 -22.41 -12.35 6.51
CA LEU A 28 -23.06 -13.45 5.78
C LEU A 28 -24.25 -13.00 4.91
N ARG A 29 -24.69 -11.74 5.01
CA ARG A 29 -25.68 -11.14 4.11
C ARG A 29 -25.09 -10.50 2.85
N HIS A 30 -23.80 -10.18 2.88
CA HIS A 30 -23.13 -9.45 1.81
C HIS A 30 -21.99 -10.26 1.15
N THR A 31 -21.51 -11.31 1.83
CA THR A 31 -20.38 -12.16 1.40
C THR A 31 -20.79 -13.62 1.31
N VAL A 32 -20.41 -14.31 0.23
CA VAL A 32 -20.63 -15.76 0.07
C VAL A 32 -19.69 -16.54 0.99
N CYS A 33 -20.25 -17.42 1.84
CA CYS A 33 -19.47 -18.39 2.60
C CYS A 33 -19.40 -19.72 1.84
N TRP A 34 -18.18 -20.18 1.55
CA TRP A 34 -17.89 -21.50 0.99
C TRP A 34 -17.31 -22.40 2.10
N PRO A 35 -18.09 -23.36 2.66
CA PRO A 35 -17.67 -24.19 3.78
C PRO A 35 -17.16 -25.59 3.35
N THR A 36 -16.35 -26.19 4.22
CA THR A 36 -16.23 -27.65 4.37
C THR A 36 -16.69 -28.03 5.78
N MET A 37 -17.08 -29.29 5.99
CA MET A 37 -17.47 -29.80 7.32
C MET A 37 -16.24 -30.05 8.21
N GLY A 38 -16.28 -29.61 9.48
CA GLY A 38 -15.27 -29.93 10.49
C GLY A 38 -15.67 -31.08 11.41
N ASN A 39 -14.74 -31.56 12.25
CA ASN A 39 -15.05 -32.65 13.19
C ASN A 39 -16.03 -32.23 14.29
N HIS A 40 -16.15 -30.93 14.59
CA HIS A 40 -17.17 -30.44 15.51
C HIS A 40 -18.56 -30.43 14.87
N GLU A 41 -18.67 -30.32 13.54
CA GLU A 41 -19.95 -30.44 12.84
C GLU A 41 -20.40 -31.89 12.61
N GLY A 42 -19.48 -32.82 12.34
CA GLY A 42 -19.75 -34.26 12.26
C GLY A 42 -20.26 -34.89 13.57
N ALA A 43 -20.16 -34.17 14.70
CA ALA A 43 -20.75 -34.59 15.97
C ALA A 43 -22.29 -34.51 16.01
N SER A 44 -22.94 -33.80 15.07
CA SER A 44 -24.40 -33.79 14.93
C SER A 44 -24.93 -33.76 13.47
N SER A 45 -24.03 -33.86 12.49
CA SER A 45 -24.34 -33.99 11.06
C SER A 45 -23.76 -35.30 10.50
N ASP A 46 -24.24 -35.76 9.36
CA ASP A 46 -23.85 -37.04 8.74
C ASP A 46 -23.75 -36.87 7.20
N SER A 47 -22.55 -37.02 6.63
CA SER A 47 -22.31 -36.84 5.18
C SER A 47 -22.91 -37.94 4.30
N GLY A 48 -23.12 -39.15 4.85
CA GLY A 48 -23.69 -40.28 4.10
C GLY A 48 -25.18 -40.10 3.80
N THR A 49 -25.87 -39.34 4.64
CA THR A 49 -27.29 -39.00 4.54
C THR A 49 -27.55 -37.54 4.13
N GLN A 50 -26.51 -36.69 4.17
CA GLN A 50 -26.61 -35.23 3.99
C GLN A 50 -27.69 -34.65 4.92
N SER A 51 -27.52 -34.89 6.22
CA SER A 51 -28.49 -34.46 7.23
C SER A 51 -27.84 -33.98 8.52
N GLY A 52 -28.58 -33.15 9.27
CA GLY A 52 -28.09 -32.47 10.47
C GLY A 52 -27.67 -31.02 10.19
N PRO A 53 -27.24 -30.28 11.23
CA PRO A 53 -27.24 -28.82 11.18
C PRO A 53 -26.26 -28.20 10.19
N TYR A 54 -25.17 -28.88 9.81
CA TYR A 54 -24.29 -28.44 8.72
C TYR A 54 -25.03 -28.39 7.37
N TYR A 55 -25.79 -29.45 7.07
CA TYR A 55 -26.56 -29.58 5.84
C TYR A 55 -27.85 -28.72 5.87
N ASP A 56 -28.43 -28.46 7.05
CA ASP A 56 -29.50 -27.46 7.22
C ASP A 56 -28.99 -26.00 7.08
N ALA A 57 -27.67 -25.75 7.26
CA ALA A 57 -27.07 -24.42 7.31
C ALA A 57 -26.65 -23.85 5.94
N TYR A 58 -26.42 -24.71 4.95
CA TYR A 58 -25.76 -24.34 3.69
C TYR A 58 -26.48 -24.88 2.44
N VAL A 59 -26.11 -24.35 1.28
CA VAL A 59 -26.51 -24.85 -0.05
C VAL A 59 -25.29 -24.70 -0.95
N VAL A 60 -24.87 -25.79 -1.59
CA VAL A 60 -23.62 -25.89 -2.37
C VAL A 60 -23.89 -26.46 -3.78
N PRO A 61 -23.04 -26.22 -4.79
CA PRO A 61 -23.30 -26.56 -6.20
C PRO A 61 -23.17 -28.07 -6.52
N THR A 62 -24.06 -28.88 -5.96
CA THR A 62 -24.07 -30.35 -6.15
C THR A 62 -24.18 -30.80 -7.62
N ALA A 63 -24.70 -29.94 -8.50
CA ALA A 63 -24.81 -30.19 -9.94
C ALA A 63 -23.88 -29.29 -10.78
N GLY A 64 -22.80 -28.77 -10.19
CA GLY A 64 -21.81 -27.92 -10.87
C GLY A 64 -22.33 -26.51 -11.20
N GLU A 65 -23.35 -26.02 -10.47
CA GLU A 65 -24.02 -24.75 -10.77
C GLU A 65 -23.12 -23.50 -10.67
N ALA A 66 -21.94 -23.63 -10.05
CA ALA A 66 -20.96 -22.57 -9.87
C ALA A 66 -19.62 -22.82 -10.59
N GLY A 67 -19.56 -23.80 -11.50
CA GLY A 67 -18.31 -24.32 -12.07
C GLY A 67 -18.01 -25.74 -11.59
N GLY A 68 -16.95 -26.34 -12.14
CA GLY A 68 -16.54 -27.71 -11.80
C GLY A 68 -17.47 -28.85 -12.25
N LEU A 69 -17.08 -30.07 -11.90
CA LEU A 69 -17.77 -31.32 -12.25
C LEU A 69 -18.85 -31.66 -11.20
N PRO A 70 -20.10 -31.97 -11.60
CA PRO A 70 -21.17 -32.38 -10.69
C PRO A 70 -20.78 -33.54 -9.75
N SER A 71 -20.70 -33.27 -8.44
CA SER A 71 -20.44 -34.29 -7.40
C SER A 71 -21.68 -35.09 -7.04
N GLY A 72 -22.88 -34.50 -7.17
CA GLY A 72 -24.15 -35.07 -6.75
C GLY A 72 -24.34 -35.13 -5.23
N THR A 73 -23.53 -34.42 -4.45
CA THR A 73 -23.56 -34.40 -2.98
C THR A 73 -23.15 -33.05 -2.41
N GLU A 74 -23.68 -32.69 -1.24
CA GLU A 74 -23.31 -31.49 -0.49
C GLU A 74 -22.04 -31.66 0.36
N ALA A 75 -21.55 -32.89 0.52
CA ALA A 75 -20.36 -33.19 1.34
C ALA A 75 -19.03 -32.74 0.68
N TYR A 76 -18.93 -32.85 -0.64
CA TYR A 76 -17.78 -32.43 -1.43
C TYR A 76 -18.25 -31.92 -2.80
N TYR A 77 -17.63 -30.85 -3.28
CA TYR A 77 -18.06 -30.09 -4.45
C TYR A 77 -16.92 -29.21 -4.94
N SER A 78 -17.08 -28.58 -6.10
CA SER A 78 -16.17 -27.55 -6.60
C SER A 78 -16.94 -26.34 -7.12
N PHE A 79 -16.22 -25.25 -7.34
CA PHE A 79 -16.73 -24.01 -7.93
C PHE A 79 -15.60 -23.22 -8.56
N ASP A 80 -15.92 -22.36 -9.52
CA ASP A 80 -14.98 -21.45 -10.14
C ASP A 80 -15.22 -20.02 -9.64
N TRP A 81 -14.15 -19.26 -9.40
CA TRP A 81 -14.21 -17.86 -9.01
C TRP A 81 -13.06 -17.07 -9.62
N GLY A 82 -13.38 -16.15 -10.54
CA GLY A 82 -12.36 -15.49 -11.36
C GLY A 82 -11.73 -16.48 -12.34
N ASN A 83 -10.41 -16.62 -12.30
CA ASN A 83 -9.63 -17.65 -13.01
C ASN A 83 -9.15 -18.78 -12.07
N ILE A 84 -9.84 -18.99 -10.94
CA ILE A 84 -9.51 -20.00 -9.93
C ILE A 84 -10.58 -21.09 -9.93
N HIS A 85 -10.15 -22.35 -9.97
CA HIS A 85 -10.94 -23.53 -9.65
C HIS A 85 -10.72 -23.91 -8.17
N PHE A 86 -11.81 -23.96 -7.40
CA PHE A 86 -11.80 -24.37 -5.99
C PHE A 86 -12.38 -25.77 -5.81
N ILE A 87 -11.63 -26.67 -5.18
CA ILE A 87 -12.04 -28.04 -4.85
C ILE A 87 -12.27 -28.15 -3.34
N VAL A 88 -13.44 -28.65 -2.92
CA VAL A 88 -13.84 -28.76 -1.51
C VAL A 88 -14.09 -30.22 -1.13
N LEU A 89 -13.38 -30.72 -0.10
CA LEU A 89 -13.42 -32.14 0.29
C LEU A 89 -13.83 -32.34 1.75
N ASP A 90 -14.80 -33.23 1.99
CA ASP A 90 -15.12 -33.75 3.32
C ASP A 90 -14.03 -34.72 3.79
N SER A 91 -13.03 -34.17 4.48
CA SER A 91 -11.98 -34.96 5.14
C SER A 91 -12.43 -35.68 6.43
N HIS A 92 -13.69 -35.55 6.89
CA HIS A 92 -14.15 -36.15 8.16
C HIS A 92 -14.90 -37.48 7.96
N ASP A 93 -16.09 -37.43 7.35
CA ASP A 93 -17.00 -38.58 7.23
C ASP A 93 -16.77 -39.38 5.94
N SER A 94 -16.49 -38.68 4.84
CA SER A 94 -16.40 -39.28 3.50
C SER A 94 -15.20 -40.21 3.35
N ASP A 95 -15.34 -41.20 2.45
CA ASP A 95 -14.31 -42.18 2.13
C ASP A 95 -13.11 -41.51 1.44
N ARG A 96 -11.99 -41.44 2.17
CA ARG A 96 -10.69 -40.88 1.75
C ARG A 96 -9.79 -41.89 1.02
N SER A 97 -10.25 -43.11 0.73
CA SER A 97 -9.43 -44.06 -0.04
C SER A 97 -9.25 -43.60 -1.50
N PRO A 98 -8.14 -43.94 -2.19
CA PRO A 98 -7.85 -43.40 -3.53
C PRO A 98 -8.85 -43.83 -4.62
N GLY A 99 -9.57 -44.93 -4.39
CA GLY A 99 -10.67 -45.42 -5.23
C GLY A 99 -12.07 -45.16 -4.64
N GLY A 100 -12.16 -44.40 -3.54
CA GLY A 100 -13.40 -43.98 -2.92
C GLY A 100 -14.13 -42.93 -3.78
N PRO A 101 -15.44 -42.72 -3.59
CA PRO A 101 -16.24 -41.84 -4.44
C PRO A 101 -15.71 -40.40 -4.52
N MET A 102 -15.28 -39.83 -3.38
CA MET A 102 -14.79 -38.46 -3.29
C MET A 102 -13.50 -38.24 -4.10
N LEU A 103 -12.46 -39.05 -3.84
CA LEU A 103 -11.19 -38.89 -4.54
C LEU A 103 -11.26 -39.32 -6.02
N SER A 104 -12.14 -40.27 -6.35
CA SER A 104 -12.45 -40.63 -7.75
C SER A 104 -13.16 -39.50 -8.49
N TRP A 105 -14.07 -38.76 -7.85
CA TRP A 105 -14.69 -37.56 -8.41
C TRP A 105 -13.67 -36.43 -8.58
N MET A 106 -12.88 -36.13 -7.54
CA MET A 106 -11.83 -35.10 -7.57
C MET A 106 -10.82 -35.33 -8.71
N GLN A 107 -10.41 -36.58 -8.96
CA GLN A 107 -9.52 -36.91 -10.08
C GLN A 107 -10.15 -36.60 -11.45
N GLN A 108 -11.48 -36.70 -11.59
CA GLN A 108 -12.19 -36.36 -12.83
C GLN A 108 -12.42 -34.85 -12.94
N ASP A 109 -12.63 -34.15 -11.82
CA ASP A 109 -12.80 -32.70 -11.75
C ASP A 109 -11.52 -31.95 -12.16
N LEU A 110 -10.38 -32.37 -11.60
CA LEU A 110 -9.03 -31.93 -12.01
C LEU A 110 -8.71 -32.18 -13.50
N GLN A 111 -9.39 -33.14 -14.13
CA GLN A 111 -9.26 -33.42 -15.57
C GLN A 111 -10.28 -32.67 -16.45
N ALA A 112 -11.26 -32.01 -15.83
CA ALA A 112 -12.33 -31.28 -16.50
C ALA A 112 -12.12 -29.75 -16.48
N THR A 113 -11.38 -29.23 -15.49
CA THR A 113 -11.09 -27.79 -15.35
C THR A 113 -10.00 -27.30 -16.31
N ASP A 114 -10.17 -26.08 -16.83
CA ASP A 114 -9.20 -25.34 -17.65
C ASP A 114 -8.82 -23.97 -17.03
N GLN A 115 -9.15 -23.75 -15.75
CA GLN A 115 -8.82 -22.54 -15.00
C GLN A 115 -7.31 -22.36 -14.75
N ASP A 116 -6.84 -21.11 -14.68
CA ASP A 116 -5.41 -20.79 -14.48
C ASP A 116 -4.86 -21.23 -13.11
N TRP A 117 -5.71 -21.32 -12.09
CA TRP A 117 -5.33 -21.61 -10.70
C TRP A 117 -6.18 -22.74 -10.12
N ILE A 118 -5.53 -23.66 -9.39
CA ILE A 118 -6.21 -24.77 -8.70
C ILE A 118 -5.94 -24.68 -7.21
N VAL A 119 -6.99 -24.46 -6.42
CA VAL A 119 -6.93 -24.35 -4.96
C VAL A 119 -7.83 -25.42 -4.33
N ALA A 120 -7.27 -26.28 -3.49
CA ALA A 120 -8.06 -27.27 -2.75
C ALA A 120 -8.22 -26.83 -1.28
N PHE A 121 -9.39 -27.09 -0.67
CA PHE A 121 -9.55 -26.93 0.77
C PHE A 121 -10.44 -27.97 1.43
N PHE A 122 -10.07 -28.31 2.67
CA PHE A 122 -10.71 -29.33 3.49
C PHE A 122 -10.36 -29.10 4.97
N HIS A 123 -10.93 -29.87 5.89
CA HIS A 123 -10.75 -29.59 7.31
C HIS A 123 -9.41 -30.09 7.88
N HIS A 124 -9.10 -31.38 7.77
CA HIS A 124 -7.93 -31.99 8.42
C HIS A 124 -6.63 -31.76 7.63
N PRO A 125 -5.60 -31.08 8.19
CA PRO A 125 -4.37 -30.72 7.48
C PRO A 125 -3.45 -31.93 7.25
N PRO A 126 -2.93 -32.15 6.02
CA PRO A 126 -1.98 -33.24 5.75
C PRO A 126 -0.62 -33.04 6.43
N TYR A 127 -0.29 -31.79 6.74
CA TYR A 127 0.97 -31.35 7.32
C TYR A 127 0.68 -30.37 8.46
N THR A 128 1.00 -30.76 9.69
CA THR A 128 0.96 -29.90 10.88
C THR A 128 1.75 -30.52 12.05
N LYS A 129 2.30 -29.66 12.90
CA LYS A 129 2.68 -29.95 14.30
C LYS A 129 2.17 -28.81 15.20
N GLY A 130 0.89 -28.47 15.04
CA GLY A 130 0.17 -27.49 15.85
C GLY A 130 -0.47 -28.14 17.08
N SER A 131 -1.77 -27.91 17.29
CA SER A 131 -2.53 -28.59 18.34
C SER A 131 -2.84 -30.05 17.98
N HIS A 132 -2.73 -30.40 16.70
CA HIS A 132 -2.86 -31.73 16.14
C HIS A 132 -1.54 -32.18 15.49
N ASP A 133 -1.30 -33.49 15.44
CA ASP A 133 -0.10 -34.10 14.84
C ASP A 133 -0.48 -34.95 13.63
N SER A 134 -0.13 -34.43 12.45
CA SER A 134 -0.41 -35.07 11.17
C SER A 134 0.29 -36.42 10.91
N ASP A 135 1.30 -36.81 11.71
CA ASP A 135 1.94 -38.13 11.59
C ASP A 135 1.27 -39.21 12.48
N ASP A 136 0.50 -38.82 13.50
CA ASP A 136 -0.15 -39.74 14.45
C ASP A 136 -1.68 -39.87 14.24
N GLU A 137 -2.31 -38.95 13.49
CA GLU A 137 -3.77 -38.84 13.37
C GLU A 137 -4.33 -39.30 12.01
N GLY A 138 -5.23 -40.29 12.05
CA GLY A 138 -5.64 -41.07 10.87
C GLY A 138 -6.27 -40.26 9.73
N GLN A 139 -7.12 -39.27 10.01
CA GLN A 139 -7.71 -38.42 8.96
C GLN A 139 -6.65 -37.57 8.24
N LEU A 140 -5.62 -37.11 8.96
CA LEU A 140 -4.56 -36.27 8.42
C LEU A 140 -3.60 -37.11 7.55
N VAL A 141 -3.24 -38.30 8.04
CA VAL A 141 -2.51 -39.32 7.28
C VAL A 141 -3.29 -39.78 6.04
N ASP A 142 -4.60 -40.03 6.15
CA ASP A 142 -5.46 -40.41 5.02
C ASP A 142 -5.42 -39.35 3.91
N MET A 143 -5.56 -38.06 4.26
CA MET A 143 -5.51 -36.98 3.26
C MET A 143 -4.11 -36.87 2.63
N ARG A 144 -3.05 -37.01 3.43
CA ARG A 144 -1.65 -36.99 2.97
C ARG A 144 -1.34 -38.12 1.99
N GLU A 145 -1.65 -39.36 2.36
CA GLU A 145 -1.25 -40.56 1.62
C GLU A 145 -2.16 -40.87 0.42
N ASN A 146 -3.42 -40.37 0.42
CA ASN A 146 -4.40 -40.72 -0.62
C ASN A 146 -4.85 -39.53 -1.48
N ALA A 147 -5.05 -38.32 -0.92
CA ALA A 147 -5.58 -37.18 -1.66
C ALA A 147 -4.47 -36.36 -2.34
N LEU A 148 -3.35 -36.12 -1.66
CA LEU A 148 -2.26 -35.30 -2.21
C LEU A 148 -1.61 -35.88 -3.49
N PRO A 149 -1.39 -37.21 -3.63
CA PRO A 149 -0.88 -37.76 -4.89
C PRO A 149 -1.79 -37.52 -6.09
N ILE A 150 -3.08 -37.24 -5.88
CA ILE A 150 -4.04 -36.91 -6.94
C ILE A 150 -4.05 -35.40 -7.20
N LEU A 151 -4.00 -34.57 -6.15
CA LEU A 151 -3.96 -33.10 -6.26
C LEU A 151 -2.65 -32.60 -6.90
N GLU A 152 -1.49 -33.11 -6.46
CA GLU A 152 -0.18 -32.74 -7.02
C GLU A 152 -0.01 -33.24 -8.46
N ALA A 153 -0.51 -34.44 -8.78
CA ALA A 153 -0.56 -34.92 -10.16
C ALA A 153 -1.55 -34.13 -11.05
N GLY A 154 -2.57 -33.51 -10.45
CA GLY A 154 -3.49 -32.57 -11.08
C GLY A 154 -2.97 -31.12 -11.16
N GLY A 155 -1.76 -30.84 -10.65
CA GLY A 155 -1.12 -29.54 -10.76
C GLY A 155 -1.55 -28.49 -9.74
N VAL A 156 -2.17 -28.88 -8.62
CA VAL A 156 -2.62 -27.97 -7.54
C VAL A 156 -1.57 -26.92 -7.15
N ASP A 157 -2.00 -25.70 -6.85
CA ASP A 157 -1.12 -24.58 -6.48
C ASP A 157 -1.09 -24.33 -4.97
N LEU A 158 -2.26 -24.39 -4.34
CA LEU A 158 -2.48 -24.06 -2.94
C LEU A 158 -3.45 -25.05 -2.29
N VAL A 159 -3.11 -25.55 -1.10
CA VAL A 159 -3.99 -26.39 -0.29
C VAL A 159 -4.21 -25.73 1.07
N LEU A 160 -5.47 -25.48 1.42
CA LEU A 160 -5.86 -24.83 2.68
C LEU A 160 -6.55 -25.81 3.62
N ALA A 161 -6.15 -25.83 4.90
CA ALA A 161 -6.78 -26.67 5.92
C ALA A 161 -6.97 -25.97 7.28
N GLY A 162 -7.88 -26.50 8.11
CA GLY A 162 -8.20 -25.99 9.44
C GLY A 162 -7.69 -26.93 10.54
N HIS A 163 -8.57 -27.28 11.49
CA HIS A 163 -8.42 -28.31 12.53
C HIS A 163 -7.30 -28.09 13.56
N SER A 164 -6.04 -28.02 13.12
CA SER A 164 -4.92 -27.69 13.99
C SER A 164 -4.94 -26.19 14.31
N HIS A 165 -5.09 -25.84 15.59
CA HIS A 165 -5.25 -24.45 16.06
C HIS A 165 -3.91 -23.71 16.03
N ILE A 166 -3.48 -23.34 14.84
CA ILE A 166 -2.19 -22.71 14.55
C ILE A 166 -2.26 -22.04 13.16
N TYR A 167 -1.36 -21.11 12.87
CA TYR A 167 -0.99 -20.79 11.49
C TYR A 167 0.28 -21.55 11.12
N GLU A 168 0.28 -22.35 10.06
CA GLU A 168 1.50 -22.95 9.50
C GLU A 168 1.47 -22.84 7.97
N ARG A 169 2.60 -22.52 7.34
CA ARG A 169 2.78 -22.47 5.89
C ARG A 169 4.00 -23.26 5.45
N SER A 170 3.83 -24.11 4.43
CA SER A 170 4.94 -24.86 3.84
C SER A 170 5.85 -24.02 2.95
N PHE A 171 7.04 -24.57 2.69
CA PHE A 171 7.79 -24.30 1.46
C PHE A 171 6.95 -24.69 0.21
N LEU A 172 7.44 -24.38 -1.00
CA LEU A 172 6.90 -25.06 -2.20
C LEU A 172 7.38 -26.52 -2.17
N ILE A 173 6.46 -27.48 -2.08
CA ILE A 173 6.78 -28.91 -1.93
C ILE A 173 6.04 -29.83 -2.90
N ASP A 174 6.61 -31.01 -3.14
CA ASP A 174 6.02 -32.10 -3.93
C ASP A 174 6.37 -33.48 -3.32
N GLY A 175 5.46 -34.45 -3.44
CA GLY A 175 5.74 -35.86 -3.18
C GLY A 175 5.85 -36.28 -1.71
N ALA A 176 5.60 -35.37 -0.76
CA ALA A 176 5.89 -35.54 0.68
C ALA A 176 4.89 -36.45 1.41
N TYR A 177 4.49 -37.56 0.82
CA TYR A 177 3.35 -38.36 1.29
C TYR A 177 3.66 -39.25 2.50
N ALA A 178 4.92 -39.60 2.74
CA ALA A 178 5.29 -40.64 3.69
C ALA A 178 5.11 -40.23 5.16
N THR A 179 4.62 -41.15 5.98
CA THR A 179 4.45 -40.98 7.43
C THR A 179 5.54 -41.74 8.22
N PRO A 180 6.30 -41.10 9.12
CA PRO A 180 6.30 -39.68 9.45
C PRO A 180 6.96 -38.81 8.36
N THR A 181 6.49 -37.56 8.23
CA THR A 181 6.92 -36.65 7.16
C THR A 181 8.39 -36.26 7.27
N THR A 182 9.06 -36.09 6.12
CA THR A 182 10.40 -35.49 6.06
C THR A 182 10.49 -34.49 4.91
N ALA A 183 11.38 -33.49 5.02
CA ALA A 183 11.63 -32.51 3.95
C ALA A 183 12.65 -32.98 2.89
N SER A 184 13.34 -34.10 3.14
CA SER A 184 14.54 -34.48 2.39
C SER A 184 14.21 -34.99 0.98
N GLY A 185 14.32 -34.10 -0.02
CA GLY A 185 13.99 -34.39 -1.41
C GLY A 185 12.56 -33.99 -1.80
N HIS A 186 11.85 -33.26 -0.93
CA HIS A 186 10.47 -32.83 -1.13
C HIS A 186 10.28 -31.32 -1.26
N ILE A 187 11.24 -30.52 -0.77
CA ILE A 187 11.27 -29.08 -1.01
C ILE A 187 11.67 -28.84 -2.46
N VAL A 188 10.75 -28.28 -3.25
CA VAL A 188 10.93 -27.84 -4.63
C VAL A 188 11.59 -26.47 -4.65
N ASP A 189 11.09 -25.54 -3.82
CA ASP A 189 11.72 -24.24 -3.56
C ASP A 189 11.80 -23.99 -2.05
N GLY A 190 13.01 -23.70 -1.57
CA GLY A 190 13.33 -23.45 -0.17
C GLY A 190 13.25 -21.97 0.24
N GLY A 191 12.83 -21.07 -0.66
CA GLY A 191 12.63 -19.66 -0.36
C GLY A 191 11.40 -19.35 0.51
N SER A 192 11.24 -18.08 0.87
CA SER A 192 10.07 -17.57 1.57
C SER A 192 8.85 -17.41 0.65
N GLY A 193 9.06 -17.17 -0.63
CA GLY A 193 8.01 -16.81 -1.59
C GLY A 193 7.60 -15.34 -1.50
N GLU A 194 8.26 -14.53 -0.67
CA GLU A 194 7.95 -13.11 -0.50
C GLU A 194 8.55 -12.27 -1.63
N THR A 195 7.73 -11.41 -2.25
CA THR A 195 8.11 -10.56 -3.40
C THR A 195 9.46 -9.85 -3.25
N LEU A 196 9.74 -9.27 -2.08
CA LEU A 196 10.99 -8.52 -1.82
C LEU A 196 11.99 -9.29 -0.92
N GLY A 197 11.72 -10.57 -0.65
CA GLY A 197 12.61 -11.49 0.05
C GLY A 197 13.55 -12.19 -0.94
N ASP A 198 13.26 -13.46 -1.24
CA ASP A 198 13.91 -14.21 -2.33
C ASP A 198 13.11 -14.21 -3.65
N GLY A 199 11.87 -13.69 -3.62
CA GLY A 199 10.96 -13.57 -4.77
C GLY A 199 9.75 -14.50 -4.67
N PRO A 200 8.79 -14.40 -5.61
CA PRO A 200 7.66 -15.34 -5.67
C PRO A 200 8.14 -16.76 -6.03
N TYR A 201 7.48 -17.77 -5.48
CA TYR A 201 7.57 -19.14 -5.99
C TYR A 201 7.15 -19.19 -7.46
N HIS A 202 7.78 -20.03 -8.29
CA HIS A 202 7.50 -20.07 -9.73
C HIS A 202 7.14 -21.48 -10.23
N LYS A 203 5.98 -21.57 -10.88
CA LYS A 203 5.54 -22.73 -11.69
C LYS A 203 5.50 -22.33 -13.17
N ASN A 204 5.52 -23.29 -14.09
CA ASN A 204 5.39 -23.00 -15.52
C ASN A 204 3.96 -22.54 -15.87
N PRO A 205 3.73 -21.96 -17.06
CA PRO A 205 2.38 -21.64 -17.53
C PRO A 205 1.49 -22.89 -17.63
N GLY A 206 0.32 -22.85 -16.96
CA GLY A 206 -0.66 -23.94 -16.93
C GLY A 206 -0.61 -24.79 -15.65
N ASN A 207 -1.23 -25.96 -15.71
CA ASN A 207 -1.45 -26.86 -14.56
C ASN A 207 -0.72 -28.20 -14.76
N ALA A 208 0.60 -28.15 -14.94
CA ALA A 208 1.41 -29.36 -15.01
C ALA A 208 1.52 -30.00 -13.61
N GLY A 209 1.27 -31.30 -13.53
CA GLY A 209 1.43 -32.08 -12.30
C GLY A 209 2.89 -32.16 -11.84
N HIS A 210 3.09 -32.20 -10.53
CA HIS A 210 4.40 -32.29 -9.87
C HIS A 210 5.35 -31.10 -10.12
N GLU A 211 4.79 -29.90 -10.30
CA GLU A 211 5.54 -28.63 -10.20
C GLU A 211 5.51 -28.04 -8.77
N GLY A 212 4.97 -28.78 -7.81
CA GLY A 212 4.85 -28.40 -6.41
C GLY A 212 3.63 -27.53 -6.08
N ALA A 213 3.34 -27.47 -4.78
CA ALA A 213 2.25 -26.73 -4.19
C ALA A 213 2.65 -26.14 -2.82
N VAL A 214 1.89 -25.15 -2.34
CA VAL A 214 2.02 -24.63 -0.98
C VAL A 214 0.83 -25.09 -0.12
N TYR A 215 1.11 -25.51 1.10
CA TYR A 215 0.17 -26.03 2.07
C TYR A 215 0.05 -25.06 3.23
N ILE A 216 -1.16 -24.65 3.59
CA ILE A 216 -1.42 -23.69 4.67
C ILE A 216 -2.45 -24.25 5.65
N VAL A 217 -2.05 -24.28 6.91
CA VAL A 217 -2.91 -24.51 8.07
C VAL A 217 -3.40 -23.15 8.56
N ALA A 218 -4.70 -22.90 8.47
CA ALA A 218 -5.37 -21.68 8.89
C ALA A 218 -6.43 -21.94 9.98
N GLY A 219 -6.15 -22.87 10.90
CA GLY A 219 -7.04 -23.25 12.01
C GLY A 219 -7.02 -22.28 13.21
N HIS A 220 -6.29 -21.17 13.13
CA HIS A 220 -6.12 -20.16 14.18
C HIS A 220 -7.21 -19.06 14.18
N GLY A 221 -8.43 -19.40 13.77
CA GLY A 221 -9.53 -18.44 13.59
C GLY A 221 -10.24 -17.96 14.88
N GLY A 222 -9.74 -18.30 16.07
CA GLY A 222 -10.36 -17.93 17.36
C GLY A 222 -10.48 -19.06 18.39
N ALA A 223 -10.27 -20.32 17.98
CA ALA A 223 -10.11 -21.44 18.90
C ALA A 223 -8.79 -21.34 19.69
N GLY A 224 -8.59 -22.22 20.68
CA GLY A 224 -7.42 -22.19 21.55
C GLY A 224 -6.13 -22.60 20.84
N VAL A 225 -5.37 -21.63 20.33
CA VAL A 225 -4.11 -21.87 19.61
C VAL A 225 -3.02 -22.51 20.48
N SER A 226 -2.32 -23.50 19.92
CA SER A 226 -1.22 -24.22 20.59
C SER A 226 -0.42 -25.08 19.60
N GLY A 227 0.79 -25.50 20.00
CA GLY A 227 1.57 -26.52 19.30
C GLY A 227 3.09 -26.38 19.48
N PRO A 228 3.88 -27.43 19.18
CA PRO A 228 5.34 -27.33 19.08
C PRO A 228 5.84 -26.61 17.82
N ALA A 229 4.98 -26.39 16.81
CA ALA A 229 5.24 -25.52 15.65
C ALA A 229 6.53 -25.86 14.88
N ASN A 230 6.80 -27.16 14.70
CA ASN A 230 8.09 -27.68 14.23
C ASN A 230 7.96 -28.76 13.13
N HIS A 231 6.89 -28.71 12.34
CA HIS A 231 6.68 -29.65 11.24
C HIS A 231 7.75 -29.46 10.15
N PRO A 232 8.43 -30.52 9.67
CA PRO A 232 9.70 -30.38 8.93
C PRO A 232 9.59 -29.73 7.55
N VAL A 233 8.39 -29.64 6.96
CA VAL A 233 8.15 -28.98 5.65
C VAL A 233 7.58 -27.56 5.78
N MET A 234 7.43 -27.03 7.00
CA MET A 234 6.94 -25.67 7.22
C MET A 234 8.08 -24.66 7.08
N TYR A 235 7.82 -23.60 6.30
CA TYR A 235 8.66 -22.40 6.23
C TYR A 235 8.41 -21.50 7.44
N PHE A 236 7.14 -21.32 7.80
CA PHE A 236 6.70 -20.42 8.87
C PHE A 236 5.55 -21.04 9.67
N SER A 237 5.56 -20.83 11.00
CA SER A 237 4.46 -21.20 11.89
C SER A 237 4.28 -20.15 13.00
N GLU A 238 3.03 -19.73 13.27
CA GLU A 238 2.68 -18.76 14.33
C GLU A 238 1.53 -19.31 15.21
N VAL A 239 1.65 -19.12 16.53
CA VAL A 239 0.72 -19.63 17.55
C VAL A 239 -0.10 -18.49 18.16
N ASP A 240 -0.70 -17.68 17.29
CA ASP A 240 -1.58 -16.54 17.62
C ASP A 240 -2.85 -16.59 16.75
N ASN A 241 -3.94 -15.95 17.19
CA ASN A 241 -5.21 -15.94 16.45
C ASN A 241 -5.20 -14.92 15.29
N GLY A 242 -5.95 -15.20 14.22
CA GLY A 242 -5.84 -14.46 12.97
C GLY A 242 -6.71 -15.01 11.84
N SER A 243 -6.36 -14.62 10.61
CA SER A 243 -7.07 -15.01 9.38
C SER A 243 -6.16 -14.88 8.16
N VAL A 244 -6.45 -15.64 7.10
CA VAL A 244 -5.66 -15.64 5.86
C VAL A 244 -6.43 -14.94 4.74
N ILE A 245 -5.78 -13.99 4.05
CA ILE A 245 -6.26 -13.43 2.78
C ILE A 245 -5.53 -14.11 1.62
N LEU A 246 -6.31 -14.49 0.60
CA LEU A 246 -5.87 -15.01 -0.69
C LEU A 246 -6.26 -14.00 -1.77
N ASP A 247 -5.27 -13.45 -2.47
CA ASP A 247 -5.44 -12.53 -3.58
C ASP A 247 -4.94 -13.20 -4.87
N VAL A 248 -5.66 -13.08 -5.99
CA VAL A 248 -5.24 -13.63 -7.30
C VAL A 248 -5.47 -12.60 -8.39
N GLN A 249 -4.44 -12.37 -9.21
CA GLN A 249 -4.45 -11.41 -10.31
C GLN A 249 -3.70 -12.03 -11.51
N GLY A 250 -4.46 -12.44 -12.54
CA GLY A 250 -3.89 -13.05 -13.74
C GLY A 250 -3.02 -14.28 -13.41
N ASN A 251 -1.73 -14.22 -13.75
CA ASN A 251 -0.75 -15.28 -13.49
C ASN A 251 -0.01 -15.14 -12.14
N ARG A 252 -0.52 -14.35 -11.20
CA ARG A 252 -0.02 -14.23 -9.82
C ARG A 252 -1.09 -14.60 -8.80
N LEU A 253 -0.68 -15.40 -7.81
CA LEU A 253 -1.40 -15.69 -6.58
C LEU A 253 -0.58 -15.14 -5.40
N ALA A 254 -1.21 -14.56 -4.41
CA ALA A 254 -0.58 -14.06 -3.19
C ALA A 254 -1.38 -14.45 -1.96
N VAL A 255 -0.70 -14.76 -0.85
CA VAL A 255 -1.32 -15.10 0.43
C VAL A 255 -0.68 -14.29 1.55
N ARG A 256 -1.54 -13.79 2.46
CA ARG A 256 -1.16 -12.93 3.58
C ARG A 256 -1.79 -13.46 4.86
N ASN A 257 -0.99 -13.73 5.89
CA ASN A 257 -1.50 -14.03 7.22
C ASN A 257 -1.72 -12.73 8.00
N ILE A 258 -2.92 -12.51 8.52
CA ILE A 258 -3.29 -11.31 9.27
C ILE A 258 -3.74 -11.71 10.67
N ARG A 259 -2.90 -11.38 11.66
CA ARG A 259 -3.14 -11.64 13.07
C ARG A 259 -4.23 -10.71 13.62
N TRP A 260 -4.85 -11.10 14.73
CA TRP A 260 -5.97 -10.41 15.39
C TRP A 260 -5.72 -8.92 15.73
N ASP A 261 -4.46 -8.50 15.84
CA ASP A 261 -4.03 -7.11 16.07
C ASP A 261 -3.86 -6.28 14.78
N GLY A 262 -4.16 -6.89 13.62
CA GLY A 262 -4.01 -6.29 12.29
C GLY A 262 -2.60 -6.39 11.71
N ALA A 263 -1.66 -7.04 12.41
CA ALA A 263 -0.32 -7.26 11.88
C ALA A 263 -0.35 -8.31 10.76
N VAL A 264 0.27 -8.00 9.62
CA VAL A 264 0.53 -9.00 8.57
C VAL A 264 1.83 -9.70 8.92
N THR A 265 1.75 -10.92 9.45
CA THR A 265 2.89 -11.62 10.08
C THR A 265 3.64 -12.57 9.15
N ASP A 266 3.00 -12.98 8.06
CA ASP A 266 3.59 -13.80 6.99
C ASP A 266 2.99 -13.42 5.62
N ARG A 267 3.80 -13.56 4.57
CA ARG A 267 3.46 -13.24 3.18
C ARG A 267 4.12 -14.24 2.24
N MET A 268 3.40 -14.62 1.19
CA MET A 268 3.95 -15.35 0.05
C MET A 268 3.27 -14.93 -1.25
N SER A 269 3.90 -15.31 -2.36
CA SER A 269 3.35 -15.22 -3.70
C SER A 269 3.85 -16.37 -4.56
N LEU A 270 3.01 -16.78 -5.52
CA LEU A 270 3.33 -17.76 -6.56
C LEU A 270 3.00 -17.13 -7.92
N VAL A 271 3.88 -17.28 -8.90
CA VAL A 271 3.64 -16.85 -10.29
C VAL A 271 3.74 -18.02 -11.27
N LYS A 272 2.88 -17.99 -12.30
CA LYS A 272 2.91 -18.96 -13.42
C LYS A 272 3.59 -18.35 -14.64
N GLY A 273 4.80 -18.80 -14.94
CA GLY A 273 5.64 -18.30 -16.02
C GLY A 273 6.29 -16.93 -15.75
N PRO A 274 6.76 -16.24 -16.80
CA PRO A 274 7.45 -14.96 -16.66
C PRO A 274 6.56 -13.87 -16.05
N ALA A 275 7.10 -13.13 -15.08
CA ALA A 275 6.39 -12.11 -14.34
C ALA A 275 7.32 -10.95 -13.94
N ILE A 276 6.74 -9.78 -13.77
CA ILE A 276 7.22 -8.77 -12.82
C ILE A 276 6.24 -8.83 -11.65
N VAL A 277 6.69 -8.52 -10.43
CA VAL A 277 5.78 -8.40 -9.27
C VAL A 277 6.19 -7.21 -8.42
N ILE A 278 5.34 -6.17 -8.31
CA ILE A 278 5.59 -5.03 -7.44
C ILE A 278 5.47 -5.46 -5.98
N GLY A 279 6.39 -4.98 -5.14
CA GLY A 279 6.35 -5.16 -3.69
C GLY A 279 6.19 -3.87 -2.89
N THR A 280 6.58 -2.72 -3.46
CA THR A 280 6.27 -1.38 -2.93
C THR A 280 6.57 -0.30 -4.00
N PRO A 281 5.86 0.84 -4.04
CA PRO A 281 4.55 1.10 -3.41
C PRO A 281 3.46 0.15 -3.93
N ASP A 282 2.68 -0.40 -3.00
CA ASP A 282 1.74 -1.51 -3.30
C ASP A 282 0.31 -1.28 -2.79
N GLY A 283 0.07 -0.22 -2.00
CA GLY A 283 -1.26 0.24 -1.64
C GLY A 283 -1.39 0.64 -0.17
N GLY A 284 -2.15 1.70 0.06
CA GLY A 284 -2.40 2.27 1.38
C GLY A 284 -1.27 3.15 1.94
N GLU A 285 -0.15 3.31 1.23
CA GLU A 285 0.87 4.30 1.59
C GLU A 285 0.37 5.75 1.40
N THR A 286 1.08 6.71 1.96
CA THR A 286 0.86 8.15 1.73
C THR A 286 2.21 8.84 1.57
N PHE A 287 2.39 9.53 0.47
CA PHE A 287 3.65 10.19 0.11
C PHE A 287 3.51 11.70 0.01
N GLY A 288 4.56 12.43 0.37
CA GLY A 288 4.67 13.86 0.08
C GLY A 288 5.32 14.11 -1.29
N ALA A 289 4.91 15.16 -1.99
CA ALA A 289 5.62 15.64 -3.17
C ALA A 289 7.11 15.90 -2.86
N GLY A 290 8.00 15.61 -3.81
CA GLY A 290 9.45 15.73 -3.62
C GLY A 290 10.08 14.64 -2.73
N GLN A 291 9.30 13.78 -2.06
CA GLN A 291 9.81 12.62 -1.35
C GLN A 291 10.50 11.67 -2.34
N VAL A 292 11.61 11.06 -1.91
CA VAL A 292 12.25 9.95 -2.64
C VAL A 292 11.76 8.63 -2.05
N VAL A 293 11.27 7.75 -2.92
CA VAL A 293 10.69 6.45 -2.59
C VAL A 293 11.27 5.43 -3.57
N ASP A 294 11.75 4.29 -3.08
CA ASP A 294 12.21 3.22 -3.96
C ASP A 294 11.00 2.39 -4.41
N VAL A 295 10.76 2.36 -5.72
CA VAL A 295 9.80 1.44 -6.36
C VAL A 295 10.53 0.12 -6.56
N ALA A 296 10.11 -0.96 -5.89
CA ALA A 296 10.80 -2.24 -5.87
C ALA A 296 9.91 -3.41 -6.32
N TRP A 297 10.49 -4.34 -7.07
CA TRP A 297 9.79 -5.44 -7.71
C TRP A 297 10.65 -6.70 -7.87
N ALA A 298 10.02 -7.87 -7.81
CA ALA A 298 10.61 -9.13 -8.26
C ALA A 298 10.54 -9.26 -9.80
N THR A 299 11.40 -10.08 -10.38
CA THR A 299 11.30 -10.52 -11.77
C THR A 299 11.46 -12.03 -11.85
N VAL A 300 10.59 -12.70 -12.58
CA VAL A 300 10.67 -14.12 -12.92
C VAL A 300 10.80 -14.28 -14.44
N GLY A 301 11.74 -15.12 -14.87
CA GLY A 301 12.18 -15.18 -16.26
C GLY A 301 13.23 -14.11 -16.59
N ASN A 302 13.33 -13.74 -17.88
CA ASN A 302 14.34 -12.81 -18.36
C ASN A 302 13.70 -11.51 -18.88
N VAL A 303 13.85 -10.42 -18.14
CA VAL A 303 13.51 -9.05 -18.54
C VAL A 303 14.73 -8.18 -18.32
N ALA A 304 15.28 -7.59 -19.39
CA ALA A 304 16.53 -6.80 -19.29
C ALA A 304 16.28 -5.32 -18.91
N GLU A 305 15.19 -4.74 -19.38
CA GLU A 305 14.86 -3.30 -19.22
C GLU A 305 13.35 -3.15 -19.00
N VAL A 306 12.95 -2.19 -18.16
CA VAL A 306 11.55 -1.91 -17.81
C VAL A 306 11.16 -0.46 -18.07
N ASP A 307 9.87 -0.23 -18.31
CA ASP A 307 9.20 1.06 -18.23
C ASP A 307 8.46 1.17 -16.89
N ILE A 308 8.42 2.37 -16.32
CA ILE A 308 7.72 2.66 -15.05
C ILE A 308 6.75 3.82 -15.27
N ALA A 309 5.50 3.65 -14.83
CA ALA A 309 4.43 4.64 -15.02
C ALA A 309 3.63 4.88 -13.74
N LEU A 310 3.12 6.10 -13.58
CA LEU A 310 2.25 6.55 -12.51
C LEU A 310 0.85 6.87 -13.05
N SER A 311 -0.17 6.23 -12.50
CA SER A 311 -1.57 6.65 -12.54
C SER A 311 -1.86 7.56 -11.35
N ALA A 312 -2.76 8.51 -11.54
CA ALA A 312 -3.32 9.34 -10.46
C ALA A 312 -4.86 9.30 -10.44
N ASP A 313 -5.46 8.41 -11.21
CA ASP A 313 -6.89 8.33 -11.52
C ASP A 313 -7.37 6.86 -11.61
N ASP A 314 -6.89 6.01 -10.71
CA ASP A 314 -7.28 4.59 -10.56
C ASP A 314 -7.08 3.76 -11.85
N GLY A 315 -5.94 3.99 -12.51
CA GLY A 315 -5.51 3.26 -13.72
C GLY A 315 -6.12 3.78 -15.02
N ALA A 316 -7.00 4.79 -14.97
CA ALA A 316 -7.67 5.32 -16.16
C ALA A 316 -6.71 6.06 -17.12
N SER A 317 -5.65 6.68 -16.62
CA SER A 317 -4.56 7.24 -17.42
C SER A 317 -3.19 7.03 -16.77
N TRP A 318 -2.13 7.07 -17.58
CA TRP A 318 -0.78 6.71 -17.15
C TRP A 318 0.26 7.72 -17.65
N SER A 319 1.06 8.23 -16.73
CA SER A 319 2.18 9.14 -16.97
C SER A 319 3.52 8.39 -16.84
N THR A 320 4.48 8.66 -17.72
CA THR A 320 5.80 8.01 -17.66
C THR A 320 6.63 8.56 -16.50
N VAL A 321 7.05 7.68 -15.58
CA VAL A 321 8.04 7.97 -14.52
C VAL A 321 9.45 7.71 -15.04
N ALA A 322 9.64 6.55 -15.68
CA ALA A 322 10.90 6.15 -16.31
C ALA A 322 10.62 5.26 -17.53
N SER A 323 11.57 5.16 -18.46
CA SER A 323 11.44 4.29 -19.64
C SER A 323 12.77 3.67 -20.03
N ALA A 324 12.72 2.40 -20.45
CA ALA A 324 13.87 1.56 -20.78
C ALA A 324 15.02 1.63 -19.74
N VAL A 325 14.68 1.58 -18.45
CA VAL A 325 15.70 1.51 -17.38
C VAL A 325 16.16 0.06 -17.19
N PRO A 326 17.46 -0.20 -16.96
CA PRO A 326 17.94 -1.55 -16.68
C PRO A 326 17.19 -2.19 -15.51
N ASN A 327 16.81 -3.46 -15.66
CA ASN A 327 16.04 -4.16 -14.64
C ASN A 327 16.91 -4.55 -13.44
N THR A 328 16.94 -3.67 -12.43
CA THR A 328 17.68 -3.86 -11.16
C THR A 328 16.81 -4.32 -9.99
N GLY A 329 15.52 -4.62 -10.22
CA GLY A 329 14.55 -4.95 -9.16
C GLY A 329 14.15 -3.77 -8.26
N SER A 330 14.72 -2.58 -8.49
CA SER A 330 14.35 -1.34 -7.80
C SER A 330 14.74 -0.12 -8.64
N PHE A 331 13.96 0.95 -8.50
CA PHE A 331 14.17 2.28 -9.08
C PHE A 331 13.80 3.37 -8.05
N SER A 332 14.73 4.30 -7.80
CA SER A 332 14.49 5.41 -6.86
C SER A 332 13.69 6.53 -7.53
N TRP A 333 12.44 6.70 -7.10
CA TRP A 333 11.44 7.59 -7.67
C TRP A 333 11.27 8.85 -6.81
N THR A 334 11.31 10.03 -7.45
CA THR A 334 10.89 11.29 -6.80
C THR A 334 9.40 11.50 -7.04
N VAL A 335 8.63 11.51 -5.96
CA VAL A 335 7.17 11.66 -5.96
C VAL A 335 6.78 13.04 -6.52
N PRO A 336 5.93 13.12 -7.57
CA PRO A 336 5.55 14.39 -8.18
C PRO A 336 4.51 15.15 -7.36
N ALA A 337 4.36 16.45 -7.62
CA ALA A 337 3.33 17.31 -7.03
C ALA A 337 1.92 17.07 -7.63
N VAL A 338 1.43 15.83 -7.57
CA VAL A 338 0.11 15.44 -8.09
C VAL A 338 -0.74 14.95 -6.91
N ALA A 339 -1.64 15.80 -6.41
CA ALA A 339 -2.54 15.43 -5.32
C ALA A 339 -3.53 14.35 -5.81
N THR A 340 -3.52 13.18 -5.18
CA THR A 340 -4.47 12.09 -5.47
C THR A 340 -4.58 11.11 -4.29
N ASP A 341 -5.77 10.55 -4.11
CA ASP A 341 -6.05 9.42 -3.21
C ASP A 341 -6.07 8.08 -3.99
N ALA A 342 -5.87 8.13 -5.32
CA ALA A 342 -6.03 7.06 -6.29
C ALA A 342 -4.74 6.82 -7.10
N GLY A 343 -3.59 6.94 -6.45
CA GLY A 343 -2.27 6.74 -7.05
C GLY A 343 -1.97 5.25 -7.23
N LEU A 344 -1.46 4.87 -8.41
CA LEU A 344 -1.00 3.51 -8.72
C LEU A 344 0.31 3.58 -9.52
N LEU A 345 1.23 2.66 -9.29
CA LEU A 345 2.40 2.47 -10.14
C LEU A 345 2.25 1.23 -11.00
N ARG A 346 2.85 1.25 -12.19
CA ARG A 346 3.06 0.08 -13.05
C ARG A 346 4.54 -0.05 -13.37
N VAL A 347 5.05 -1.28 -13.33
CA VAL A 347 6.36 -1.66 -13.87
C VAL A 347 6.14 -2.69 -14.98
N ALA A 348 6.64 -2.42 -16.19
CA ALA A 348 6.36 -3.21 -17.39
C ALA A 348 7.63 -3.56 -18.17
N SER A 349 7.70 -4.77 -18.72
CA SER A 349 8.81 -5.21 -19.56
C SER A 349 8.79 -4.56 -20.95
N THR A 350 9.87 -3.86 -21.30
CA THR A 350 10.09 -3.32 -22.65
C THR A 350 10.11 -4.39 -23.75
N GLN A 351 10.34 -5.66 -23.37
CA GLN A 351 10.50 -6.79 -24.29
C GLN A 351 9.21 -7.59 -24.49
N ASN A 352 8.27 -7.52 -23.54
CA ASN A 352 6.99 -8.20 -23.61
C ASN A 352 5.93 -7.46 -22.75
N ALA A 353 5.02 -6.75 -23.40
CA ALA A 353 3.96 -5.99 -22.71
C ALA A 353 2.95 -6.85 -21.90
N ALA A 354 2.98 -8.18 -22.03
CA ALA A 354 2.23 -9.09 -21.16
C ALA A 354 2.96 -9.40 -19.83
N VAL A 355 4.22 -8.98 -19.67
CA VAL A 355 5.00 -9.10 -18.43
C VAL A 355 5.09 -7.72 -17.79
N GLN A 356 4.10 -7.42 -16.96
CA GLN A 356 3.95 -6.17 -16.22
C GLN A 356 3.14 -6.44 -14.95
N ASP A 357 3.26 -5.57 -13.95
CA ASP A 357 2.45 -5.60 -12.73
C ASP A 357 2.10 -4.16 -12.29
N GLU A 358 1.00 -4.02 -11.55
CA GLU A 358 0.47 -2.75 -11.05
C GLU A 358 0.28 -2.83 -9.52
N SER A 359 0.37 -1.70 -8.80
CA SER A 359 0.20 -1.65 -7.34
C SER A 359 -1.13 -2.30 -6.91
N ASN A 360 -1.08 -3.22 -5.94
CA ASN A 360 -2.25 -4.04 -5.56
C ASN A 360 -3.43 -3.25 -4.97
N ALA A 361 -3.21 -2.05 -4.46
CA ALA A 361 -4.24 -1.07 -4.15
C ALA A 361 -3.72 0.37 -4.35
N SER A 362 -4.61 1.36 -4.31
CA SER A 362 -4.23 2.76 -4.42
C SER A 362 -3.39 3.24 -3.22
N PHE A 363 -2.40 4.09 -3.48
CA PHE A 363 -1.72 4.92 -2.48
C PHE A 363 -2.09 6.40 -2.66
N ALA A 364 -1.85 7.21 -1.63
CA ALA A 364 -2.07 8.66 -1.69
C ALA A 364 -0.77 9.44 -1.98
N ILE A 365 -0.89 10.53 -2.73
CA ILE A 365 0.15 11.57 -2.86
C ILE A 365 -0.46 12.90 -2.41
N SER A 366 0.21 13.61 -1.49
CA SER A 366 -0.08 15.02 -1.23
C SER A 366 0.82 15.93 -2.06
N ALA A 367 0.23 16.94 -2.70
CA ALA A 367 0.96 18.04 -3.35
C ALA A 367 1.54 19.06 -2.36
N THR A 368 1.37 18.87 -1.04
CA THR A 368 1.94 19.74 0.00
C THR A 368 3.29 19.25 0.50
N VAL A 369 4.27 20.16 0.57
CA VAL A 369 5.56 19.97 1.25
C VAL A 369 5.64 20.85 2.49
N VAL A 370 6.56 20.54 3.42
CA VAL A 370 6.85 21.40 4.58
C VAL A 370 8.28 21.91 4.47
N GLU A 371 8.43 23.22 4.33
CA GLU A 371 9.71 23.91 4.12
C GLU A 371 10.12 24.67 5.39
N THR A 372 11.40 24.62 5.76
CA THR A 372 11.95 25.47 6.84
C THR A 372 12.28 26.85 6.29
N SER A 373 11.25 27.70 6.18
CA SER A 373 11.37 29.06 5.61
C SER A 373 12.22 30.01 6.45
N VAL A 374 12.28 29.81 7.78
CA VAL A 374 13.26 30.45 8.65
C VAL A 374 13.85 29.38 9.57
N PRO A 375 15.14 28.99 9.43
CA PRO A 375 15.78 28.06 10.35
C PRO A 375 16.05 28.73 11.70
N PHE A 376 16.04 27.95 12.79
CA PHE A 376 16.15 28.47 14.15
C PHE A 376 17.37 29.41 14.40
N GLY A 377 18.51 29.14 13.76
CA GLY A 377 19.72 29.96 13.80
C GLY A 377 19.88 30.96 12.63
N ALA A 378 18.79 31.43 12.03
CA ALA A 378 18.81 32.41 10.94
C ALA A 378 19.46 33.74 11.38
N SER A 379 19.97 34.51 10.42
CA SER A 379 20.43 35.88 10.68
C SER A 379 19.27 36.87 10.66
N TRP A 380 19.12 37.61 11.76
CA TRP A 380 18.08 38.63 11.94
C TRP A 380 18.70 40.03 11.88
N ARG A 381 17.97 40.97 11.28
CA ARG A 381 18.22 42.40 11.46
C ARG A 381 17.61 42.84 12.78
N TYR A 382 18.34 43.63 13.56
CA TYR A 382 17.90 44.06 14.88
C TYR A 382 18.24 45.51 15.19
N ASP A 383 17.43 46.11 16.06
CA ASP A 383 17.66 47.44 16.63
C ASP A 383 17.55 47.37 18.15
N ASP A 384 18.68 47.62 18.80
CA ASP A 384 18.93 47.72 20.25
C ASP A 384 19.40 49.14 20.63
N SER A 385 19.04 50.16 19.85
CA SER A 385 19.55 51.53 20.01
C SER A 385 18.74 52.46 20.93
N GLY A 386 17.60 51.99 21.45
CA GLY A 386 16.65 52.81 22.21
C GLY A 386 15.65 53.60 21.36
N THR A 387 15.51 53.26 20.07
CA THR A 387 14.66 53.98 19.11
C THR A 387 13.24 53.42 19.03
N ASP A 388 12.23 54.28 19.13
CA ASP A 388 10.82 53.91 18.89
C ASP A 388 10.50 53.90 17.38
N HIS A 389 10.21 52.73 16.82
CA HIS A 389 9.81 52.54 15.42
C HIS A 389 8.29 52.43 15.23
N GLY A 390 7.51 52.56 16.31
CA GLY A 390 6.05 52.49 16.31
C GLY A 390 5.53 51.17 15.71
N THR A 391 4.57 51.26 14.79
CA THR A 391 4.07 50.10 14.04
C THR A 391 4.73 49.93 12.66
N ALA A 392 5.51 50.92 12.19
CA ALA A 392 6.03 50.93 10.82
C ALA A 392 7.04 49.81 10.57
N PHE A 393 7.79 49.36 11.59
CA PHE A 393 8.69 48.22 11.48
C PHE A 393 7.99 46.88 11.19
N ARG A 394 6.65 46.82 11.18
CA ARG A 394 5.87 45.61 10.85
C ARG A 394 5.64 45.47 9.33
N ASP A 395 5.80 46.56 8.58
CA ASP A 395 5.59 46.60 7.13
C ASP A 395 6.80 46.04 6.35
N ALA A 396 6.57 45.31 5.26
CA ALA A 396 7.63 44.81 4.38
C ALA A 396 8.44 45.94 3.71
N SER A 397 7.82 47.10 3.49
CA SER A 397 8.42 48.30 2.89
C SER A 397 9.23 49.17 3.86
N PHE A 398 9.34 48.80 5.14
CA PHE A 398 10.22 49.48 6.09
C PHE A 398 11.69 49.30 5.71
N ASP A 399 12.47 50.38 5.82
CA ASP A 399 13.90 50.41 5.51
C ASP A 399 14.72 50.01 6.74
N ASP A 400 15.00 48.72 6.83
CA ASP A 400 15.87 48.08 7.82
C ASP A 400 17.35 48.05 7.38
N SER A 401 17.73 48.74 6.30
CA SER A 401 19.10 48.65 5.75
C SER A 401 20.19 49.12 6.71
N GLY A 402 19.87 50.06 7.59
CA GLY A 402 20.76 50.60 8.62
C GLY A 402 20.79 49.85 9.96
N TRP A 403 19.97 48.80 10.13
CA TRP A 403 19.98 47.96 11.33
C TRP A 403 21.20 47.05 11.39
N ALA A 404 21.59 46.61 12.59
CA ALA A 404 22.60 45.58 12.78
C ALA A 404 22.05 44.22 12.30
N GLU A 405 22.92 43.25 12.00
CA GLU A 405 22.51 41.93 11.52
C GLU A 405 23.40 40.83 12.11
N GLY A 406 22.80 39.76 12.64
CA GLY A 406 23.53 38.66 13.28
C GLY A 406 22.67 37.39 13.45
N PRO A 407 23.30 36.20 13.58
CA PRO A 407 22.61 34.93 13.80
C PRO A 407 21.86 34.89 15.13
N ALA A 408 20.69 34.26 15.15
CA ALA A 408 20.04 33.81 16.38
C ALA A 408 20.82 32.64 17.01
N GLU A 409 20.82 32.44 18.33
CA GLU A 409 20.15 33.21 19.40
C GLU A 409 20.67 34.66 19.51
N LEU A 410 19.76 35.65 19.60
CA LEU A 410 20.11 37.06 19.84
C LEU A 410 19.71 37.43 21.26
N GLY A 411 20.64 37.93 22.07
CA GLY A 411 20.37 38.16 23.49
C GLY A 411 21.49 38.79 24.30
N TYR A 412 21.38 38.75 25.62
CA TYR A 412 22.49 38.86 26.56
C TYR A 412 22.13 38.17 27.88
N GLY A 413 23.13 37.78 28.67
CA GLY A 413 22.98 37.36 30.07
C GLY A 413 23.50 35.94 30.35
N ASP A 414 23.17 35.00 29.47
CA ASP A 414 23.35 33.56 29.70
C ASP A 414 24.64 32.99 29.08
N GLY A 415 25.16 33.61 28.02
CA GLY A 415 26.45 33.25 27.41
C GLY A 415 26.41 32.15 26.35
N ASP A 416 25.22 31.78 25.86
CA ASP A 416 25.01 30.94 24.67
C ASP A 416 24.56 31.75 23.43
N GLU A 417 24.51 33.08 23.53
CA GLU A 417 23.98 33.95 22.49
C GLU A 417 24.95 34.04 21.29
N ALA A 418 24.43 33.75 20.10
CA ALA A 418 25.20 33.87 18.86
C ALA A 418 25.39 35.34 18.42
N THR A 419 24.49 36.23 18.87
CA THR A 419 24.60 37.69 18.71
C THR A 419 24.27 38.41 20.02
N THR A 420 25.27 39.05 20.64
CA THR A 420 25.06 39.81 21.88
C THR A 420 24.45 41.20 21.62
N LEU A 421 23.39 41.54 22.36
CA LEU A 421 22.65 42.81 22.29
C LEU A 421 23.12 43.82 23.36
N THR A 422 22.78 45.10 23.19
CA THR A 422 23.17 46.20 24.10
C THR A 422 22.29 46.27 25.36
N ALA A 423 22.91 46.08 26.53
CA ALA A 423 22.23 46.05 27.84
C ALA A 423 22.33 47.34 28.69
N ASP A 424 23.03 48.40 28.24
CA ASP A 424 23.20 49.65 29.01
C ASP A 424 22.77 50.88 28.19
N PRO A 425 21.64 51.55 28.53
CA PRO A 425 20.65 51.16 29.54
C PRO A 425 19.81 49.96 29.09
N VAL A 426 19.28 49.17 30.04
CA VAL A 426 18.28 48.12 29.76
C VAL A 426 17.03 48.77 29.17
N GLN A 427 16.58 48.26 28.02
CA GLN A 427 15.50 48.86 27.23
C GLN A 427 14.20 48.07 27.38
N PRO A 428 13.00 48.68 27.36
CA PRO A 428 11.75 47.94 27.50
C PRO A 428 11.41 47.09 26.27
N THR A 429 12.00 47.37 25.10
CA THR A 429 11.69 46.72 23.82
C THR A 429 12.95 46.57 22.98
N TYR A 430 13.19 45.38 22.44
CA TYR A 430 14.15 45.10 21.35
C TYR A 430 13.37 44.72 20.09
N TYR A 431 13.84 45.17 18.91
CA TYR A 431 13.18 44.90 17.63
C TYR A 431 13.98 43.93 16.76
N PHE A 432 13.29 43.00 16.11
CA PHE A 432 13.87 42.01 15.19
C PHE A 432 13.09 41.94 13.87
N ARG A 433 13.79 41.79 12.75
CA ARG A 433 13.23 41.65 11.40
C ARG A 433 14.04 40.64 10.58
N HIS A 434 13.36 39.75 9.86
CA HIS A 434 13.99 38.82 8.93
C HIS A 434 13.13 38.67 7.67
N ARG A 435 13.76 38.58 6.49
CA ARG A 435 13.11 38.40 5.20
C ARG A 435 13.36 36.99 4.69
N PHE A 436 12.31 36.31 4.26
CA PHE A 436 12.36 34.98 3.66
C PHE A 436 11.51 34.96 2.40
N SER A 437 11.71 33.99 1.51
CA SER A 437 10.90 33.83 0.31
C SER A 437 10.34 32.43 0.18
N ILE A 438 9.16 32.33 -0.43
CA ILE A 438 8.59 31.07 -0.92
C ILE A 438 8.66 31.12 -2.45
N ASP A 439 9.73 30.55 -3.01
CA ASP A 439 10.10 30.74 -4.42
C ASP A 439 9.28 29.86 -5.39
N GLU A 440 8.68 28.77 -4.92
CA GLU A 440 7.80 27.88 -5.69
C GLU A 440 6.51 27.56 -4.90
N GLY A 441 5.42 27.25 -5.61
CA GLY A 441 4.16 26.84 -4.99
C GLY A 441 3.32 27.97 -4.37
N THR A 442 2.43 27.59 -3.46
CA THR A 442 1.50 28.48 -2.75
C THR A 442 1.44 28.09 -1.27
N PRO A 443 1.77 28.99 -0.33
CA PRO A 443 1.62 28.73 1.10
C PRO A 443 0.19 28.38 1.49
N VAL A 444 0.04 27.31 2.26
CA VAL A 444 -1.23 26.83 2.81
C VAL A 444 -1.39 27.30 4.25
N ASP A 445 -0.38 27.04 5.09
CA ASP A 445 -0.29 27.45 6.50
C ASP A 445 1.18 27.40 6.95
N GLY A 446 1.43 27.52 8.25
CA GLY A 446 2.75 27.25 8.82
C GLY A 446 2.72 26.96 10.32
N ALA A 447 3.88 26.68 10.88
CA ALA A 447 4.11 26.52 12.31
C ALA A 447 5.38 27.29 12.72
N LEU A 448 5.27 28.07 13.80
CA LEU A 448 6.39 28.82 14.36
C LEU A 448 6.76 28.27 15.74
N ARG A 449 8.06 28.13 15.98
CA ARG A 449 8.66 27.81 17.28
C ARG A 449 9.62 28.92 17.64
N LEU A 450 9.38 29.60 18.76
CA LEU A 450 10.25 30.67 19.24
C LEU A 450 10.81 30.34 20.63
N ILE A 451 11.99 30.88 20.93
CA ILE A 451 12.47 31.12 22.28
C ILE A 451 12.36 32.63 22.53
N HIS A 452 11.91 32.99 23.72
CA HIS A 452 11.92 34.36 24.21
C HIS A 452 12.25 34.41 25.69
N ASP A 453 12.85 35.52 26.12
CA ASP A 453 12.75 35.98 27.51
C ASP A 453 11.60 36.98 27.68
N ASP A 454 11.12 37.14 28.91
CA ASP A 454 9.99 37.96 29.35
C ASP A 454 8.83 37.95 28.33
N GLY A 455 8.48 39.06 27.68
CA GLY A 455 7.35 39.14 26.72
C GLY A 455 7.77 39.13 25.24
N VAL A 456 6.93 38.56 24.36
CA VAL A 456 7.16 38.57 22.91
C VAL A 456 5.88 38.79 22.10
N VAL A 457 6.00 39.51 20.99
CA VAL A 457 4.96 39.60 19.94
C VAL A 457 5.60 39.46 18.56
N VAL A 458 4.99 38.66 17.68
CA VAL A 458 5.48 38.36 16.33
C VAL A 458 4.40 38.67 15.29
N TRP A 459 4.80 39.35 14.22
CA TRP A 459 3.99 39.60 13.03
C TRP A 459 4.67 39.04 11.79
N ILE A 460 3.91 38.40 10.90
CA ILE A 460 4.34 38.05 9.54
C ILE A 460 3.53 38.91 8.57
N ASN A 461 4.20 39.62 7.67
CA ASN A 461 3.59 40.55 6.71
C ASN A 461 2.60 41.54 7.37
N GLY A 462 2.97 42.08 8.53
CA GLY A 462 2.14 42.97 9.35
C GLY A 462 0.99 42.31 10.14
N THR A 463 0.71 41.02 9.91
CA THR A 463 -0.35 40.27 10.61
C THR A 463 0.20 39.58 11.86
N GLU A 464 -0.45 39.75 13.01
CA GLU A 464 0.00 39.15 14.27
C GLU A 464 -0.22 37.64 14.30
N VAL A 465 0.83 36.88 14.63
CA VAL A 465 0.83 35.40 14.65
C VAL A 465 1.16 34.79 16.01
N ALA A 466 1.85 35.54 16.88
CA ALA A 466 2.16 35.11 18.26
C ALA A 466 2.18 36.31 19.21
N ARG A 467 1.70 36.10 20.44
CA ARG A 467 1.78 37.04 21.56
C ARG A 467 1.88 36.27 22.87
N ARG A 468 2.90 36.55 23.69
CA ARG A 468 3.06 36.04 25.06
C ARG A 468 3.47 37.20 25.98
N TYR A 469 2.78 37.33 27.11
CA TYR A 469 3.09 38.29 28.19
C TYR A 469 3.26 39.76 27.74
N VAL A 470 2.51 40.23 26.74
CA VAL A 470 2.50 41.64 26.30
C VAL A 470 1.06 42.17 26.21
N ASP A 471 0.65 42.92 27.22
CA ASP A 471 -0.65 43.61 27.28
C ASP A 471 -0.63 44.98 26.57
N ASP A 472 0.54 45.63 26.52
CA ASP A 472 0.80 46.93 25.88
C ASP A 472 2.08 46.79 25.01
N ASP A 473 1.94 46.94 23.69
CA ASP A 473 3.04 46.79 22.74
C ASP A 473 3.78 48.12 22.44
N SER A 474 3.41 49.23 23.08
CA SER A 474 4.08 50.52 22.90
C SER A 474 5.53 50.50 23.44
N PHE A 475 6.45 51.19 22.77
CA PHE A 475 7.90 51.05 22.99
C PHE A 475 8.38 51.22 24.45
N ALA A 476 7.71 52.08 25.22
CA ALA A 476 8.08 52.35 26.61
C ALA A 476 7.48 51.38 27.65
N ALA A 477 6.57 50.48 27.25
CA ALA A 477 5.97 49.48 28.14
C ALA A 477 6.88 48.25 28.28
N PHE A 478 6.93 47.70 29.50
CA PHE A 478 7.53 46.40 29.82
C PHE A 478 6.49 45.26 29.64
N ALA A 479 6.94 44.00 29.67
CA ALA A 479 6.07 42.82 29.65
C ALA A 479 5.06 42.79 30.81
N SER A 480 3.92 42.13 30.60
CA SER A 480 2.87 41.95 31.62
C SER A 480 3.10 40.76 32.56
N SER A 481 4.10 39.93 32.27
CA SER A 481 4.62 38.88 33.15
C SER A 481 6.09 38.60 32.83
N GLN A 482 6.78 37.95 33.76
CA GLN A 482 8.05 37.29 33.46
C GLN A 482 7.78 35.89 32.91
N SER A 483 8.66 35.40 32.03
CA SER A 483 8.62 34.03 31.52
C SER A 483 9.39 33.08 32.44
N GLN A 484 9.76 31.91 31.93
CA GLN A 484 11.00 31.24 32.37
C GLN A 484 12.15 31.72 31.50
N ASP A 485 13.37 31.65 32.04
CA ASP A 485 14.63 31.83 31.34
C ASP A 485 14.58 30.98 30.04
N ASN A 486 14.66 31.63 28.88
CA ASN A 486 14.56 31.01 27.55
C ASN A 486 13.27 30.17 27.31
N GLU A 487 12.08 30.73 27.58
CA GLU A 487 10.80 30.03 27.37
C GLU A 487 10.56 29.71 25.89
N ALA A 488 10.39 28.41 25.60
CA ALA A 488 9.99 27.92 24.29
C ALA A 488 8.47 27.96 24.10
N TYR A 489 8.00 28.55 23.00
CA TYR A 489 6.58 28.62 22.63
C TYR A 489 6.36 28.25 21.17
N GLU A 490 5.30 27.47 20.92
CA GLU A 490 4.89 27.00 19.59
C GLU A 490 3.45 27.42 19.27
N THR A 491 3.21 27.86 18.04
CA THR A 491 1.86 28.14 17.54
C THR A 491 1.76 27.99 16.02
N ALA A 492 0.54 27.74 15.52
CA ALA A 492 0.27 27.70 14.08
C ALA A 492 0.16 29.11 13.48
N VAL A 493 0.66 29.27 12.26
CA VAL A 493 0.44 30.43 11.40
C VAL A 493 -0.75 30.15 10.49
N ALA A 494 -1.76 31.01 10.52
CA ALA A 494 -2.99 30.81 9.77
C ALA A 494 -2.79 30.99 8.25
N ALA A 495 -3.65 30.33 7.48
CA ALA A 495 -3.68 30.39 6.02
C ALA A 495 -3.79 31.83 5.49
N GLY A 496 -3.02 32.14 4.45
CA GLY A 496 -2.99 33.45 3.78
C GLY A 496 -2.18 34.54 4.50
N VAL A 497 -1.55 34.26 5.65
CA VAL A 497 -0.60 35.17 6.30
C VAL A 497 0.74 35.17 5.56
N ILE A 498 1.26 33.98 5.25
CA ILE A 498 2.45 33.76 4.41
C ILE A 498 2.01 33.81 2.94
N GLN A 499 2.83 34.42 2.08
CA GLN A 499 2.54 34.68 0.67
C GLN A 499 3.62 34.06 -0.23
N ALA A 500 3.30 33.84 -1.50
CA ALA A 500 4.32 33.41 -2.48
C ALA A 500 5.26 34.59 -2.83
N GLY A 501 6.55 34.32 -3.00
CA GLY A 501 7.59 35.34 -3.12
C GLY A 501 8.10 35.85 -1.77
N GLU A 502 8.56 37.11 -1.71
CA GLU A 502 9.16 37.71 -0.51
C GLU A 502 8.13 37.95 0.61
N ASN A 503 8.51 37.54 1.82
CA ASN A 503 7.79 37.75 3.07
C ASN A 503 8.71 38.44 4.09
N VAL A 504 8.12 39.12 5.08
CA VAL A 504 8.82 39.58 6.27
C VAL A 504 8.22 38.97 7.53
N VAL A 505 9.08 38.47 8.41
CA VAL A 505 8.74 38.19 9.81
C VAL A 505 9.41 39.25 10.70
N THR A 506 8.65 39.76 11.64
CA THR A 506 9.05 40.88 12.52
C THR A 506 8.63 40.54 13.95
N ALA A 507 9.47 40.84 14.93
CA ALA A 507 9.19 40.57 16.32
C ALA A 507 9.60 41.75 17.21
N ILE A 508 8.97 41.84 18.37
CA ILE A 508 9.52 42.56 19.52
C ILE A 508 9.66 41.59 20.69
N VAL A 509 10.78 41.71 21.41
CA VAL A 509 10.94 41.14 22.76
C VAL A 509 10.89 42.28 23.77
N LYS A 510 10.27 42.00 24.91
CA LYS A 510 9.83 42.96 25.94
C LYS A 510 10.40 42.53 27.28
N GLN A 511 11.34 43.28 27.83
CA GLN A 511 11.79 43.07 29.21
C GLN A 511 10.62 43.27 30.17
N ALA A 512 10.62 42.63 31.34
CA ALA A 512 9.67 42.87 32.42
C ALA A 512 10.09 44.06 33.31
N SER A 513 11.36 44.48 33.27
CA SER A 513 11.81 45.66 34.02
C SER A 513 13.06 46.33 33.46
N ALA A 514 13.32 47.57 33.89
CA ALA A 514 14.58 48.30 33.67
C ALA A 514 15.79 47.71 34.42
N GLY A 515 15.70 46.46 34.89
CA GLY A 515 16.73 45.74 35.62
C GLY A 515 16.72 44.23 35.35
N SER A 516 16.13 43.75 34.24
CA SER A 516 16.34 42.38 33.77
C SER A 516 17.85 42.16 33.52
N SER A 517 18.36 41.02 33.97
CA SER A 517 19.76 40.60 33.87
C SER A 517 20.15 40.14 32.46
N ASP A 518 19.13 39.85 31.66
CA ASP A 518 19.13 38.93 30.54
C ASP A 518 18.08 39.35 29.49
N VAL A 519 18.18 38.84 28.27
CA VAL A 519 17.14 38.81 27.22
C VAL A 519 17.52 37.79 26.17
N SER A 520 16.55 37.08 25.58
CA SER A 520 16.80 36.12 24.49
C SER A 520 15.74 36.17 23.40
N PHE A 521 16.15 35.88 22.16
CA PHE A 521 15.30 35.71 20.99
C PHE A 521 15.89 34.74 19.96
N ALA A 522 15.12 33.71 19.63
CA ALA A 522 15.33 32.85 18.47
C ALA A 522 13.99 32.39 17.90
N LEU A 523 13.90 32.16 16.58
CA LEU A 523 12.65 31.74 15.94
C LEU A 523 12.93 30.84 14.73
N GLU A 524 12.22 29.71 14.69
CA GLU A 524 12.06 28.84 13.53
C GLU A 524 10.65 29.00 12.96
N LEU A 525 10.55 29.12 11.64
CA LEU A 525 9.29 29.09 10.89
C LEU A 525 9.35 27.96 9.86
N LYS A 526 8.35 27.08 9.91
CA LYS A 526 8.06 26.10 8.87
C LYS A 526 6.77 26.48 8.16
N THR A 527 6.76 26.36 6.84
CA THR A 527 5.62 26.69 5.97
C THR A 527 5.16 25.43 5.25
N THR A 528 3.85 25.17 5.25
CA THR A 528 3.25 24.14 4.39
C THR A 528 3.01 24.78 3.03
N VAL A 529 3.65 24.28 1.98
CA VAL A 529 3.58 24.84 0.62
C VAL A 529 2.93 23.82 -0.32
N MET A 530 1.86 24.22 -1.00
CA MET A 530 1.27 23.44 -2.10
C MET A 530 2.07 23.70 -3.38
N LEU A 531 2.78 22.69 -3.86
CA LEU A 531 3.54 22.77 -5.10
C LEU A 531 2.61 22.77 -6.33
N PRO A 532 3.00 23.41 -7.45
CA PRO A 532 2.21 23.36 -8.67
C PRO A 532 2.27 21.95 -9.28
N PRO A 533 1.22 21.49 -9.98
CA PRO A 533 1.30 20.24 -10.72
C PRO A 533 2.40 20.32 -11.80
N PRO A 534 3.16 19.23 -12.01
CA PRO A 534 4.27 19.24 -12.97
C PRO A 534 3.79 19.58 -14.39
N PRO A 535 4.59 20.29 -15.20
CA PRO A 535 4.22 20.62 -16.58
C PRO A 535 3.87 19.35 -17.38
N PRO A 536 2.80 19.37 -18.20
CA PRO A 536 2.42 18.21 -19.01
C PRO A 536 3.58 17.80 -19.93
N GLY A 537 4.08 16.58 -19.71
CA GLY A 537 5.43 16.19 -20.14
C GLY A 537 5.65 16.21 -21.65
N THR A 538 6.60 17.02 -22.11
CA THR A 538 7.26 16.80 -23.39
C THR A 538 8.31 15.71 -23.21
N GLY A 539 8.13 14.55 -23.86
CA GLY A 539 9.03 13.41 -23.71
C GLY A 539 10.47 13.73 -24.11
N GLY A 540 11.41 13.60 -23.17
CA GLY A 540 12.83 13.80 -23.38
C GLY A 540 13.62 13.51 -22.10
N GLY A 541 14.34 12.38 -22.07
CA GLY A 541 15.09 11.95 -20.88
C GLY A 541 16.35 12.80 -20.63
N SER A 542 16.63 13.09 -19.36
CA SER A 542 17.86 13.78 -18.92
C SER A 542 18.84 12.79 -18.29
N GLY A 543 19.61 12.09 -19.12
CA GLY A 543 20.66 11.18 -18.65
C GLY A 543 21.94 11.88 -18.19
N VAL A 544 22.60 11.29 -17.19
CA VAL A 544 24.04 11.44 -16.86
C VAL A 544 24.51 12.87 -16.51
N GLY A 545 24.42 13.21 -15.22
CA GLY A 545 25.10 14.36 -14.62
C GLY A 545 26.62 14.18 -14.45
N GLY A 546 27.35 13.91 -15.54
CA GLY A 546 28.81 13.78 -15.52
C GLY A 546 29.51 15.14 -15.40
N ARG A 547 30.35 15.33 -14.36
CA ARG A 547 31.21 16.52 -14.24
C ARG A 547 32.65 16.20 -14.61
N ASP A 548 33.15 16.92 -15.61
CA ASP A 548 34.50 16.81 -16.14
C ASP A 548 35.60 17.29 -15.17
N ALA A 549 36.77 16.65 -15.25
CA ALA A 549 38.02 17.14 -14.67
C ALA A 549 39.24 16.59 -15.47
N GLY A 550 39.35 16.94 -16.75
CA GLY A 550 40.43 16.47 -17.64
C GLY A 550 41.09 17.60 -18.43
N GLY A 551 42.35 17.91 -18.13
CA GLY A 551 43.09 19.01 -18.76
C GLY A 551 43.35 18.81 -20.26
N GLY A 552 43.14 19.87 -21.05
CA GLY A 552 43.29 19.83 -22.52
C GLY A 552 44.69 20.14 -23.04
N ASN A 553 44.93 19.83 -24.32
CA ASN A 553 45.98 20.43 -25.15
C ASN A 553 45.58 20.31 -26.65
N PRO A 554 45.75 21.34 -27.51
CA PRO A 554 45.21 21.32 -28.88
C PRO A 554 46.27 20.99 -29.96
N THR A 555 45.89 20.25 -31.01
CA THR A 555 46.63 20.24 -32.28
C THR A 555 45.71 20.22 -33.49
N GLY A 556 46.08 21.02 -34.49
CA GLY A 556 45.27 21.43 -35.64
C GLY A 556 44.94 20.38 -36.71
N GLY A 557 44.19 20.83 -37.74
CA GLY A 557 43.91 20.03 -38.93
C GLY A 557 42.84 20.64 -39.84
N GLN A 558 43.29 21.35 -40.89
CA GLN A 558 42.52 21.84 -42.05
C GLN A 558 41.44 20.85 -42.52
N GLY A 559 40.18 21.23 -42.73
CA GLY A 559 39.70 21.94 -43.93
C GLY A 559 38.81 21.00 -44.80
N ALA A 560 37.98 21.45 -45.75
CA ALA A 560 37.66 22.82 -46.16
C ALA A 560 36.31 22.89 -46.93
N ALA A 561 35.70 24.09 -46.90
CA ALA A 561 34.89 24.73 -47.96
C ALA A 561 33.63 24.06 -48.55
N GLY A 562 32.58 24.88 -48.69
CA GLY A 562 31.30 24.58 -49.38
C GLY A 562 30.10 24.67 -48.44
N GLY A 563 29.05 25.44 -48.70
CA GLY A 563 28.85 26.37 -49.83
C GLY A 563 27.40 26.85 -49.97
N ALA A 564 27.07 27.95 -49.30
CA ALA A 564 25.98 28.90 -49.59
C ALA A 564 24.57 28.38 -50.00
N SER A 565 23.64 28.45 -49.04
CA SER A 565 22.39 29.27 -49.12
C SER A 565 21.90 29.74 -50.49
N ILE A 566 20.64 29.42 -50.86
CA ILE A 566 19.60 30.45 -51.17
C ILE A 566 18.14 29.93 -51.11
N ASN A 567 17.26 30.84 -50.69
CA ASN A 567 15.78 30.91 -50.65
C ASN A 567 15.10 31.03 -52.06
N PRO A 568 13.75 31.18 -52.21
CA PRO A 568 12.58 30.61 -51.49
C PRO A 568 11.46 30.19 -52.52
N GLU A 569 10.19 30.63 -52.34
CA GLU A 569 9.02 30.58 -53.26
C GLU A 569 8.36 29.19 -53.51
N ASN A 570 7.09 28.98 -53.95
CA ASN A 570 5.77 29.68 -53.97
C ASN A 570 4.70 28.63 -54.48
N GLU A 571 3.35 28.75 -54.52
CA GLU A 571 2.30 29.72 -54.12
C GLU A 571 0.91 29.01 -54.06
N ASP A 572 -0.14 29.68 -53.54
CA ASP A 572 -1.59 29.48 -53.78
C ASP A 572 -2.37 28.18 -53.42
N GLY A 573 -3.70 28.31 -53.20
CA GLY A 573 -4.64 27.16 -53.14
C GLY A 573 -5.91 27.25 -52.26
N GLY A 574 -6.63 28.38 -52.21
CA GLY A 574 -7.73 28.59 -51.25
C GLY A 574 -9.15 28.12 -51.62
N CYS A 575 -9.91 27.73 -50.59
CA CYS A 575 -11.39 27.65 -50.48
C CYS A 575 -12.22 26.73 -51.40
N GLY A 576 -13.13 25.93 -50.80
CA GLY A 576 -14.10 25.10 -51.53
C GLY A 576 -15.12 24.35 -50.66
N CYS A 577 -15.99 25.05 -49.92
CA CYS A 577 -17.05 24.42 -49.11
C CYS A 577 -18.31 24.08 -49.94
N THR A 578 -18.76 22.82 -49.93
CA THR A 578 -20.15 22.44 -50.25
C THR A 578 -20.52 21.09 -49.63
N THR A 579 -21.61 21.06 -48.85
CA THR A 579 -22.45 19.85 -48.66
C THR A 579 -23.50 19.80 -49.77
N PRO A 580 -24.08 18.62 -50.10
CA PRO A 580 -25.40 18.31 -49.52
C PRO A 580 -25.76 16.81 -49.41
N GLY A 581 -26.86 16.51 -48.72
CA GLY A 581 -27.85 15.54 -49.20
C GLY A 581 -28.00 14.22 -48.45
N GLU A 582 -29.15 14.02 -47.82
CA GLU A 582 -29.58 12.75 -47.20
C GLU A 582 -29.95 11.69 -48.24
N LYS A 583 -29.87 10.40 -47.84
CA LYS A 583 -30.87 9.38 -48.20
C LYS A 583 -30.77 8.11 -47.34
N ALA A 584 -31.89 7.70 -46.74
CA ALA A 584 -32.09 6.33 -46.23
C ALA A 584 -32.44 5.37 -47.40
N PRO A 585 -32.47 4.04 -47.18
CA PRO A 585 -33.77 3.45 -46.77
C PRO A 585 -33.73 2.21 -45.85
N SER A 586 -34.80 2.07 -45.06
CA SER A 586 -35.49 0.84 -44.58
C SER A 586 -34.78 -0.53 -44.48
N GLY A 587 -34.86 -1.16 -43.30
CA GLY A 587 -34.66 -2.60 -43.12
C GLY A 587 -35.06 -3.10 -41.72
N GLY A 588 -36.32 -3.49 -41.52
CA GLY A 588 -36.89 -3.94 -40.23
C GLY A 588 -37.04 -5.47 -40.09
N PRO A 589 -37.35 -5.99 -38.88
CA PRO A 589 -36.73 -7.22 -38.40
C PRO A 589 -37.59 -8.49 -38.47
N ALA A 590 -36.94 -9.64 -38.29
CA ALA A 590 -37.57 -10.94 -38.09
C ALA A 590 -37.41 -11.41 -36.63
N LEU A 591 -38.50 -11.37 -35.86
CA LEU A 591 -38.61 -12.09 -34.58
C LEU A 591 -38.90 -13.57 -34.86
N LEU A 592 -38.32 -14.48 -34.07
CA LEU A 592 -38.77 -15.86 -33.99
C LEU A 592 -39.27 -16.16 -32.58
N LEU A 593 -40.53 -16.58 -32.47
CA LEU A 593 -41.14 -17.00 -31.20
C LEU A 593 -40.95 -18.52 -31.00
N LEU A 594 -40.51 -18.91 -29.81
CA LEU A 594 -40.85 -20.20 -29.20
C LEU A 594 -41.34 -19.93 -27.77
N ALA A 595 -42.29 -20.72 -27.27
CA ALA A 595 -42.96 -20.45 -26.00
C ALA A 595 -43.48 -21.73 -25.33
N VAL A 596 -43.74 -21.64 -24.02
CA VAL A 596 -44.32 -22.69 -23.15
C VAL A 596 -43.29 -23.82 -22.88
N VAL A 597 -43.02 -24.29 -21.66
CA VAL A 597 -43.89 -24.47 -20.46
C VAL A 597 -43.34 -23.80 -19.21
N ALA A 598 -44.22 -23.16 -18.42
CA ALA A 598 -43.94 -22.76 -17.03
C ALA A 598 -44.79 -23.60 -16.05
N GLY A 599 -44.16 -24.35 -15.16
CA GLY A 599 -44.84 -25.28 -14.24
C GLY A 599 -45.08 -24.70 -12.84
N LEU A 600 -46.30 -24.23 -12.55
CA LEU A 600 -46.65 -23.77 -11.20
C LEU A 600 -46.78 -24.92 -10.18
N ARG A 601 -46.10 -24.80 -9.04
CA ARG A 601 -46.50 -25.48 -7.78
C ARG A 601 -46.48 -24.53 -6.57
N ARG A 602 -47.68 -24.10 -6.15
CA ARG A 602 -47.92 -23.47 -4.83
C ARG A 602 -48.40 -24.53 -3.82
N ARG A 603 -47.67 -24.69 -2.71
CA ARG A 603 -48.21 -25.11 -1.39
C ARG A 603 -47.45 -24.33 -0.32
N ARG A 604 -47.98 -23.23 0.23
CA ARG A 604 -48.89 -23.17 1.40
C ARG A 604 -48.39 -23.98 2.60
N ARG A 605 -47.96 -23.25 3.64
CA ARG A 605 -47.81 -23.69 5.02
C ARG A 605 -49.04 -24.46 5.52
N ARG A 606 -48.82 -25.49 6.33
CA ARG A 606 -49.58 -25.70 7.56
C ARG A 606 -48.72 -26.41 8.58
#